data_AF-A0A350H420-F1
#
_entry.id   AF-A0A350H420-F1
#
_cell.length_a   1.000
_cell.length_b   1.000
_cell.length_c   1.000
_cell.angle_alpha   90.00
_cell.angle_beta   90.00
_cell.angle_gamma   90.00
#
_symmetry.space_group_name_H-M   'P 1'
#
loop_
_entity.id
_entity.type
_entity.pdbx_description
1 polymer ?
#
loop_
_entity_poly.entity_id
_entity_poly.type
_entity_poly.pdbx_seq_one_letter_code
_entity_poly.pdbx_strand_id
1 'polypeptide(L)'
;CLFLDRSSAKAGLKTILQAIDYAKNGTSIFIFPEGTRSKDGTVAEFKAGSFKIAEKSGVPVIPVAFYNTESIFEKQKPYIKAAKVTMEYGDPIYIDELPKEEKKKVNEMARGAILEMLNQK
;
A
#
# COMPACT_ATOMS: atom_id res chain seq x y z
N CYS A 1 -0.08 -1.28 16.24
CA CYS A 1 0.93 -1.38 15.16
C CYS A 1 1.34 -2.85 15.03
N LEU A 2 1.41 -3.37 13.81
CA LEU A 2 1.79 -4.77 13.52
C LEU A 2 3.18 -4.79 12.89
N PHE A 3 4.10 -5.58 13.43
CA PHE A 3 5.47 -5.68 12.93
C PHE A 3 5.58 -6.86 11.96
N LEU A 4 5.73 -6.56 10.67
CA LEU A 4 5.86 -7.58 9.64
C LEU A 4 7.29 -8.11 9.56
N ASP A 5 7.49 -9.34 9.99
CA ASP A 5 8.74 -10.08 9.76
C ASP A 5 8.78 -10.57 8.30
N ARG A 6 9.79 -10.09 7.56
CA ARG A 6 10.02 -10.42 6.15
C ARG A 6 11.03 -11.56 5.96
N SER A 7 11.71 -11.98 7.02
CA SER A 7 12.70 -13.06 7.00
C SER A 7 12.05 -14.44 7.20
N SER A 8 10.92 -14.49 7.88
CA SER A 8 10.17 -15.72 8.17
C SER A 8 8.77 -15.65 7.58
N ALA A 9 8.50 -16.49 6.57
CA ALA A 9 7.18 -16.59 5.95
C ALA A 9 6.08 -16.92 6.97
N LYS A 10 6.38 -17.78 7.95
CA LYS A 10 5.43 -18.16 9.01
C LYS A 10 5.10 -16.97 9.93
N ALA A 11 6.11 -16.21 10.35
CA ALA A 11 5.89 -15.03 11.20
C ALA A 11 5.18 -13.90 10.43
N GLY A 12 5.53 -13.69 9.16
CA GLY A 12 4.84 -12.76 8.27
C GLY A 12 3.36 -13.12 8.11
N LEU A 13 3.05 -14.41 7.87
CA LEU A 13 1.67 -14.88 7.77
C LEU A 13 0.88 -14.64 9.06
N LYS A 14 1.47 -14.89 10.24
CA LYS A 14 0.82 -14.60 11.53
C LYS A 14 0.44 -13.12 11.64
N THR A 15 1.32 -12.23 11.20
CA THR A 15 1.08 -10.78 11.20
C THR A 15 -0.07 -10.40 10.26
N ILE A 16 -0.13 -11.02 9.07
CA ILE A 16 -1.22 -10.82 8.10
C ILE A 16 -2.56 -11.30 8.69
N LEU A 17 -2.58 -12.44 9.37
CA LEU A 17 -3.80 -12.94 10.04
C LEU A 17 -4.31 -11.97 11.11
N GLN A 18 -3.41 -11.41 11.92
CA GLN A 18 -3.79 -10.36 12.90
C GLN A 18 -4.31 -9.09 12.22
N ALA A 19 -3.73 -8.69 11.09
CA ALA A 19 -4.20 -7.54 10.32
C ALA A 19 -5.62 -7.78 9.75
N ILE A 20 -5.94 -9.01 9.34
CA ILE A 20 -7.29 -9.39 8.91
C ILE A 20 -8.28 -9.24 10.06
N ASP A 21 -7.95 -9.73 11.25
CA ASP A 21 -8.82 -9.60 12.42
C ASP A 21 -9.04 -8.12 12.79
N TYR A 22 -8.00 -7.30 12.74
CA TYR A 22 -8.13 -5.86 12.99
C TYR A 22 -9.02 -5.17 11.96
N ALA A 23 -8.82 -5.47 10.67
CA ALA A 23 -9.64 -4.93 9.59
C ALA A 23 -11.13 -5.28 9.76
N LYS A 24 -11.43 -6.54 10.12
CA LYS A 24 -12.80 -7.00 10.41
C LYS A 24 -13.44 -6.28 11.60
N ASN A 25 -12.64 -5.85 12.57
CA ASN A 25 -13.10 -5.10 13.74
C ASN A 25 -13.12 -3.57 13.48
N GLY A 26 -13.07 -3.12 12.23
CA GLY A 26 -13.18 -1.71 11.85
C GLY A 26 -11.88 -0.91 11.95
N THR A 27 -10.73 -1.57 12.16
CA THR A 27 -9.43 -0.87 12.18
C THR A 27 -8.91 -0.70 10.75
N SER A 28 -8.63 0.55 10.35
CA SER A 28 -7.97 0.82 9.07
C SER A 28 -6.51 0.34 9.06
N ILE A 29 -6.12 -0.34 7.99
CA ILE A 29 -4.75 -0.85 7.81
C ILE A 29 -4.07 -0.10 6.68
N PHE A 30 -2.96 0.59 6.98
CA PHE A 30 -2.15 1.29 6.00
C PHE A 30 -0.92 0.45 5.63
N ILE A 31 -0.66 0.28 4.33
CA ILE A 31 0.42 -0.61 3.84
C ILE A 31 1.15 0.07 2.69
N PHE A 32 2.49 -0.07 2.68
CA PHE A 32 3.32 0.19 1.51
C PHE A 32 3.69 -1.16 0.85
N PRO A 33 2.94 -1.59 -0.20
CA PRO A 33 3.07 -2.94 -0.77
C PRO A 33 4.41 -3.18 -1.49
N GLU A 34 5.17 -2.13 -1.81
CA GLU A 34 6.55 -2.20 -2.32
C GLU A 34 7.51 -2.73 -1.23
N GLY A 35 7.24 -2.37 0.03
CA GLY A 35 8.01 -2.79 1.21
C GLY A 35 9.33 -2.03 1.42
N THR A 36 9.64 -1.04 0.58
CA THR A 36 10.75 -0.11 0.75
C THR A 36 10.35 1.25 0.17
N ARG A 37 11.04 2.31 0.58
CA ARG A 37 10.94 3.62 -0.07
C ARG A 37 11.57 3.56 -1.46
N SER A 38 10.95 4.26 -2.41
CA SER A 38 11.56 4.56 -3.70
C SER A 38 12.79 5.46 -3.52
N LYS A 39 13.80 5.27 -4.36
CA LYS A 39 15.04 6.08 -4.37
C LYS A 39 15.08 7.09 -5.51
N ASP A 40 14.37 6.81 -6.59
CA ASP A 40 14.36 7.56 -7.84
C ASP A 40 12.98 8.15 -8.18
N GLY A 41 12.00 7.99 -7.30
CA GLY A 41 10.63 8.46 -7.51
C GLY A 41 9.77 7.51 -8.32
N THR A 42 10.29 6.33 -8.69
CA THR A 42 9.49 5.29 -9.36
C THR A 42 8.70 4.46 -8.36
N VAL A 43 7.49 4.03 -8.76
CA VAL A 43 6.66 3.11 -7.98
C VAL A 43 7.07 1.68 -8.31
N ALA A 44 7.61 0.95 -7.33
CA ALA A 44 8.02 -0.43 -7.51
C ALA A 44 6.82 -1.38 -7.65
N GLU A 45 7.10 -2.67 -7.89
CA GLU A 45 6.06 -3.69 -7.95
C GLU A 45 5.37 -3.89 -6.59
N PHE A 46 4.06 -4.09 -6.63
CA PHE A 46 3.25 -4.29 -5.44
C PHE A 46 3.14 -5.77 -5.09
N LYS A 47 3.63 -6.14 -3.91
CA LYS A 47 3.60 -7.52 -3.42
C LYS A 47 2.18 -7.94 -3.04
N ALA A 48 1.66 -8.94 -3.75
CA ALA A 48 0.29 -9.45 -3.59
C ALA A 48 -0.05 -9.95 -2.17
N GLY A 49 0.94 -10.40 -1.38
CA GLY A 49 0.71 -10.98 -0.05
C GLY A 49 -0.02 -10.03 0.91
N SER A 50 0.23 -8.73 0.81
CA SER A 50 -0.42 -7.72 1.65
C SER A 50 -1.91 -7.54 1.34
N PHE A 51 -2.32 -7.74 0.09
CA PHE A 51 -3.70 -7.61 -0.36
C PHE A 51 -4.60 -8.76 0.12
N LYS A 52 -4.00 -9.86 0.63
CA LYS A 52 -4.75 -10.91 1.33
C LYS A 52 -5.50 -10.39 2.56
N ILE A 53 -5.08 -9.26 3.12
CA ILE A 53 -5.78 -8.60 4.22
C ILE A 53 -7.16 -8.18 3.76
N ALA A 54 -7.22 -7.40 2.68
CA ALA A 54 -8.48 -6.92 2.12
C ALA A 54 -9.33 -8.08 1.57
N GLU A 55 -8.74 -9.01 0.82
CA GLU A 55 -9.45 -10.18 0.25
C GLU A 55 -10.13 -11.05 1.33
N LYS A 56 -9.51 -11.22 2.51
CA LYS A 56 -10.04 -12.08 3.58
C LYS A 56 -10.91 -11.33 4.60
N SER A 57 -10.84 -10.00 4.62
CA SER A 57 -11.66 -9.17 5.51
C SER A 57 -12.89 -8.57 4.82
N GLY A 58 -12.93 -8.56 3.48
CA GLY A 58 -14.04 -7.97 2.71
C GLY A 58 -14.06 -6.44 2.74
N VAL A 59 -12.97 -5.81 3.19
CA VAL A 59 -12.86 -4.34 3.23
C VAL A 59 -12.33 -3.81 1.89
N PRO A 60 -12.74 -2.60 1.47
CA PRO A 60 -12.21 -1.99 0.26
C PRO A 60 -10.74 -1.60 0.40
N VAL A 61 -10.04 -1.53 -0.73
CA VAL A 61 -8.68 -0.98 -0.82
C VAL A 61 -8.77 0.43 -1.38
N ILE A 62 -8.20 1.41 -0.68
CA ILE A 62 -8.11 2.79 -1.16
C ILE A 62 -6.66 3.05 -1.62
N PRO A 63 -6.42 3.25 -2.93
CA PRO A 63 -5.10 3.63 -3.42
C PRO A 63 -4.73 5.03 -2.92
N VAL A 64 -3.48 5.24 -2.49
CA VAL A 64 -3.01 6.55 -2.00
C VAL A 64 -1.70 6.91 -2.68
N ALA A 65 -1.68 8.02 -3.42
CA ALA A 65 -0.49 8.57 -4.03
C ALA A 65 0.13 9.66 -3.15
N PHE A 66 1.46 9.62 -3.01
CA PHE A 66 2.23 10.62 -2.30
C PHE A 66 3.14 11.37 -3.28
N TYR A 67 3.12 12.70 -3.19
CA TYR A 67 3.93 13.57 -4.03
C TYR A 67 4.98 14.30 -3.19
N ASN A 68 6.20 14.36 -3.70
CA ASN A 68 7.30 15.18 -3.18
C ASN A 68 7.75 14.85 -1.74
N THR A 69 7.39 13.68 -1.21
CA THR A 69 7.78 13.26 0.14
C THR A 69 9.29 13.01 0.26
N GLU A 70 9.93 12.63 -0.83
CA GLU A 70 11.38 12.40 -0.92
C GLU A 70 12.18 13.70 -0.72
N SER A 71 11.59 14.87 -0.99
CA SER A 71 12.20 16.18 -0.76
C SER A 71 12.37 16.52 0.71
N ILE A 72 11.68 15.82 1.62
CA ILE A 72 11.84 15.99 3.07
C ILE A 72 13.19 15.42 3.54
N PHE A 73 13.51 14.20 3.09
CA PHE A 73 14.63 13.43 3.64
C PHE A 73 15.53 12.79 2.59
N GLU A 74 14.99 11.99 1.66
CA GLU A 74 15.82 11.23 0.70
C GLU A 74 16.72 12.14 -0.15
N LYS A 75 16.21 13.29 -0.62
CA LYS A 75 16.97 14.31 -1.35
C LYS A 75 17.83 15.23 -0.48
N GLN A 76 17.70 15.14 0.84
CA GLN A 76 18.34 16.06 1.79
C GLN A 76 19.32 15.38 2.74
N LYS A 77 19.55 14.06 2.58
CA LYS A 77 20.43 13.27 3.46
C LYS A 77 21.78 13.96 3.66
N PRO A 78 22.28 14.02 4.91
CA PRO A 78 21.72 13.43 6.14
C PRO A 78 20.67 14.29 6.87
N TYR A 79 20.29 15.44 6.31
CA TYR A 79 19.41 16.41 6.95
C TYR A 79 17.95 16.21 6.60
N ILE A 80 17.08 16.91 7.33
CA ILE A 80 15.65 17.02 7.03
C ILE A 80 15.37 18.48 6.66
N LYS A 81 14.63 18.70 5.57
CA LYS A 81 14.13 20.04 5.22
C LYS A 81 12.62 20.04 5.11
N ALA A 82 12.03 21.19 5.43
CA ALA A 82 10.62 21.42 5.17
C ALA A 82 10.36 21.36 3.66
N ALA A 83 9.32 20.63 3.26
CA ALA A 83 8.87 20.53 1.88
C ALA A 83 7.34 20.47 1.85
N LYS A 84 6.74 21.03 0.80
CA LYS A 84 5.31 20.86 0.53
C LYS A 84 5.09 19.46 -0.03
N VAL A 85 4.28 18.67 0.66
CA VAL A 85 3.86 17.34 0.21
C VAL A 85 2.39 17.35 -0.15
N THR A 86 2.00 16.50 -1.09
CA THR A 86 0.59 16.27 -1.41
C THR A 86 0.29 14.79 -1.22
N MET A 87 -0.89 14.49 -0.71
CA MET A 87 -1.42 13.14 -0.62
C MET A 87 -2.76 13.13 -1.34
N GLU A 88 -2.97 12.13 -2.18
CA GLU A 88 -4.16 11.99 -3.00
C GLU A 88 -4.73 10.59 -2.81
N TYR A 89 -6.05 10.53 -2.60
CA TYR A 89 -6.79 9.31 -2.40
C TYR A 89 -7.53 8.99 -3.69
N GLY A 90 -7.31 7.79 -4.22
CA GLY A 90 -8.06 7.28 -5.37
C GLY A 90 -9.39 6.65 -4.94
N ASP A 91 -10.14 6.19 -5.95
CA ASP A 91 -11.42 5.51 -5.72
C ASP A 91 -11.25 4.17 -4.99
N PRO A 92 -12.20 3.80 -4.11
CA PRO A 92 -12.17 2.52 -3.41
C PRO A 92 -12.33 1.34 -4.37
N ILE A 93 -11.46 0.35 -4.22
CA ILE A 93 -11.51 -0.93 -4.93
C ILE A 93 -12.24 -1.95 -4.04
N TYR A 94 -13.48 -2.27 -4.39
CA TYR A 94 -14.30 -3.27 -3.69
C TYR A 94 -13.98 -4.68 -4.19
N ILE A 95 -13.09 -5.40 -3.48
CA ILE A 95 -12.62 -6.73 -3.89
C ILE A 95 -13.77 -7.75 -4.02
N ASP A 96 -14.82 -7.60 -3.22
CA ASP A 96 -15.95 -8.53 -3.23
C ASP A 96 -16.80 -8.45 -4.50
N GLU A 97 -16.87 -7.27 -5.11
CA GLU A 97 -17.62 -6.99 -6.34
C GLU A 97 -16.86 -7.40 -7.62
N LEU A 98 -15.55 -7.67 -7.51
CA LEU A 98 -14.73 -8.05 -8.66
C LEU A 98 -14.94 -9.52 -9.08
N PRO A 99 -14.86 -9.83 -10.39
CA PRO A 99 -14.77 -11.19 -10.88
C PRO A 99 -13.57 -11.95 -10.28
N LYS A 100 -13.69 -13.28 -10.12
CA LYS A 100 -12.64 -14.12 -9.50
C LYS A 100 -11.24 -13.95 -10.12
N GLU A 101 -11.17 -13.68 -11.42
CA GLU A 101 -9.90 -13.46 -12.12
C GLU A 101 -9.26 -12.13 -11.74
N GLU A 102 -10.08 -11.08 -11.58
CA GLU A 102 -9.64 -9.73 -11.20
C GLU A 102 -9.27 -9.65 -9.71
N LYS A 103 -9.89 -10.46 -8.85
CA LYS A 103 -9.49 -10.58 -7.43
C LYS A 103 -8.02 -10.94 -7.25
N LYS A 104 -7.42 -11.66 -8.22
CA LYS A 104 -5.99 -12.00 -8.18
C LYS A 104 -5.07 -10.84 -8.60
N LYS A 105 -5.63 -9.79 -9.22
CA LYS A 105 -4.91 -8.65 -9.80
C LYS A 105 -5.14 -7.34 -9.06
N VAL A 106 -5.73 -7.39 -7.86
CA VAL A 106 -5.98 -6.18 -7.05
C VAL A 106 -4.70 -5.39 -6.78
N ASN A 107 -3.55 -6.06 -6.63
CA ASN A 107 -2.25 -5.40 -6.47
C ASN A 107 -1.85 -4.61 -7.73
N GLU A 108 -2.11 -5.14 -8.92
CA GLU A 108 -1.86 -4.46 -10.19
C GLU A 108 -2.82 -3.30 -10.41
N MET A 109 -4.11 -3.48 -10.09
CA MET A 109 -5.12 -2.43 -10.17
C MET A 109 -4.80 -1.25 -9.24
N ALA A 110 -4.46 -1.54 -7.98
CA ALA A 110 -4.08 -0.51 -7.02
C ALA A 110 -2.80 0.22 -7.44
N ARG A 111 -1.82 -0.50 -8.00
CA ARG A 111 -0.61 0.11 -8.56
C ARG A 111 -0.91 0.98 -9.77
N GLY A 112 -1.78 0.51 -10.68
CA GLY A 112 -2.22 1.25 -11.86
C GLY A 112 -2.89 2.57 -11.47
N ALA A 113 -3.85 2.52 -10.54
CA ALA A 113 -4.51 3.71 -10.01
C ALA A 113 -3.52 4.73 -9.41
N ILE A 114 -2.51 4.27 -8.67
CA ILE A 114 -1.47 5.15 -8.11
C ILE A 114 -0.61 5.76 -9.22
N LEU A 115 -0.22 4.99 -10.23
CA LEU A 115 0.55 5.51 -11.35
C LEU A 115 -0.25 6.53 -12.18
N GLU A 116 -1.53 6.29 -12.39
CA GLU A 116 -2.42 7.24 -13.07
C GLU A 116 -2.53 8.55 -12.30
N MET A 117 -2.72 8.50 -10.98
CA MET A 117 -2.70 9.71 -10.14
C MET A 117 -1.36 10.44 -10.27
N LEU A 118 -0.24 9.72 -10.12
CA LEU A 118 1.10 10.32 -10.18
C LEU A 118 1.42 10.98 -11.53
N ASN A 119 0.88 10.48 -12.65
CA ASN A 119 1.12 11.04 -13.97
C ASN A 119 0.27 12.30 -14.28
N GLN A 120 -0.73 12.61 -13.45
CA GLN A 120 -1.60 13.78 -13.66
C GLN A 120 -0.99 15.09 -13.12
N LYS A 121 0.18 15.05 -12.48
CA LYS A 121 0.89 16.20 -11.88
C LYS A 121 2.36 16.23 -12.25
#